data_AF-A0A3D4QXA0-F1
#
_entry.id   AF-A0A3D4QXA0-F1
#
_cell.length_a   1.000
_cell.length_b   1.000
_cell.length_c   1.000
_cell.angle_alpha   90.00
_cell.angle_beta   90.00
_cell.angle_gamma   90.00
#
_symmetry.space_group_name_H-M   'P 1'
#
loop_
_entity.id
_entity.type
_entity.pdbx_description
1 polymer ?
#
loop_
_entity_poly.entity_id
_entity_poly.type
_entity_poly.pdbx_seq_one_letter_code
_entity_poly.pdbx_strand_id
1 'polypeptide(L)' 'MDSNNRVDSTGTELRELNTPVEPNLRLARAYVPDQVYANVFPPEEALREGTLFPELVMPYMAGKVRGVLQ' A
#
# COMPACT_ATOMS: atom_id res chain seq x y z
N MET A 1 -4.27 -16.45 41.31
CA MET A 1 -4.15 -14.98 41.17
C MET A 1 -2.89 -14.77 40.38
N ASP A 2 -3.03 -14.71 39.06
CA ASP A 2 -1.90 -14.94 38.17
C ASP A 2 -1.13 -13.64 37.97
N SER A 3 0.09 -13.62 38.51
CA SER A 3 1.00 -12.48 38.54
C SER A 3 1.73 -12.35 37.21
N ASN A 4 1.07 -11.89 36.15
CA ASN A 4 1.75 -11.60 34.87
C ASN A 4 1.18 -10.35 34.17
N ASN A 5 1.04 -9.24 34.89
CA ASN A 5 0.96 -7.94 34.22
C ASN A 5 1.99 -6.98 34.84
N ARG A 6 3.14 -6.85 34.18
CA ARG A 6 4.15 -5.84 34.52
C ARG A 6 3.79 -4.56 33.76
N VAL A 7 2.97 -3.73 34.39
CA VAL A 7 2.66 -2.37 33.92
C VAL A 7 3.93 -1.51 33.97
N ASP A 8 4.22 -0.79 32.89
CA ASP A 8 5.25 0.24 32.90
C ASP A 8 4.78 1.49 33.64
N SER A 9 5.73 2.33 34.06
CA SER A 9 5.49 3.55 34.83
C SER A 9 4.74 4.65 34.07
N THR A 10 4.41 4.41 32.79
CA THR A 10 3.61 5.33 31.96
C THR A 10 2.16 4.85 31.75
N GLY A 11 1.76 3.72 32.35
CA GLY A 11 0.40 3.19 32.25
C GLY A 11 -0.02 2.85 30.81
N THR A 12 0.94 2.76 29.89
CA THR A 12 0.67 2.40 28.50
C THR A 12 0.73 0.89 28.40
N GLU A 13 -0.43 0.27 28.26
CA GLU A 13 -0.55 -1.15 27.96
C GLU A 13 0.21 -1.43 26.65
N LEU A 14 1.40 -2.03 26.76
CA LEU A 14 2.16 -2.53 25.61
C LEU A 14 1.35 -3.68 25.01
N ARG A 15 0.41 -3.36 24.13
CA ARG A 15 -0.26 -4.35 23.29
C ARG A 15 0.85 -5.00 22.49
N GLU A 16 1.25 -6.20 22.87
CA GLU A 16 2.11 -7.05 22.07
C GLU A 16 1.53 -7.05 20.66
N LEU A 17 2.22 -6.38 19.74
CA LEU A 17 1.92 -6.35 18.31
C LEU A 17 2.29 -7.71 17.72
N ASN A 18 1.70 -8.79 18.25
CA ASN A 18 1.79 -10.15 17.74
C ASN A 18 0.83 -10.34 16.56
N THR A 19 0.56 -9.27 15.80
CA THR A 19 -0.25 -9.36 14.60
C THR A 19 0.53 -10.20 13.60
N PRO A 20 0.01 -11.34 13.14
CA PRO A 20 0.60 -12.04 12.01
C PRO A 20 0.73 -11.03 10.88
N VAL A 21 1.92 -10.91 10.29
CA VAL A 21 2.08 -10.16 9.05
C VAL A 21 1.14 -10.83 8.06
N GLU A 22 0.02 -10.17 7.76
CA GLU A 22 -1.01 -10.67 6.88
C GLU A 22 -0.33 -11.11 5.56
N PRO A 23 -0.53 -12.36 5.11
CA PRO A 23 0.30 -12.99 4.08
C PRO A 23 0.27 -12.29 2.71
N ASN A 24 -0.60 -11.28 2.54
CA ASN A 24 -0.80 -10.51 1.32
C ASN A 24 -0.43 -9.03 1.46
N LEU A 25 0.15 -8.60 2.58
CA LEU A 25 0.62 -7.23 2.71
C LEU A 25 1.85 -6.98 1.85
N ARG A 26 1.82 -5.88 1.12
CA ARG A 26 2.93 -5.40 0.30
C ARG A 26 3.41 -4.10 0.89
N LEU A 27 4.73 -3.90 0.95
CA LEU A 27 5.31 -2.62 1.35
C LEU A 27 4.75 -1.51 0.45
N ALA A 28 4.38 -0.39 1.08
CA ALA A 28 3.97 0.82 0.37
C ALA A 28 5.12 1.28 -0.55
N ARG A 29 4.79 1.67 -1.78
CA ARG A 29 5.74 2.19 -2.77
C ARG A 29 5.19 3.49 -3.31
N ALA A 30 6.01 4.54 -3.31
CA ALA A 30 5.73 5.77 -4.04
C ALA A 30 6.45 5.72 -5.39
N TYR A 31 5.74 6.02 -6.46
CA TYR A 31 6.31 6.17 -7.81
C TYR A 31 5.95 7.55 -8.33
N VAL A 32 6.96 8.29 -8.77
CA VAL A 32 6.80 9.68 -9.24
C VAL A 32 7.32 9.73 -10.68
N PRO A 33 6.46 9.49 -11.69
CA PRO A 33 6.84 9.66 -13.09
C PRO A 33 6.81 11.15 -13.48
N ASP A 34 7.47 11.47 -14.59
CA ASP A 34 7.29 12.76 -15.26
C ASP A 34 5.85 12.85 -15.78
N GLN A 35 5.01 13.63 -15.10
CA GLN A 35 3.58 13.73 -15.42
C GLN A 35 3.30 14.83 -16.45
N VAL A 36 2.76 14.46 -17.60
CA VAL A 36 2.20 15.38 -18.59
C VAL A 36 0.69 15.38 -18.43
N TYR A 37 0.03 16.55 -18.50
CA TYR A 37 -1.43 16.57 -18.44
C TYR A 37 -2.01 15.85 -19.66
N ALA A 38 -2.60 14.68 -19.44
CA ALA A 38 -3.01 13.75 -20.49
C ALA A 38 -4.46 13.27 -20.25
N ASN A 39 -4.74 11.99 -20.51
CA ASN A 39 -6.04 11.38 -20.25
C ASN A 39 -6.25 11.18 -18.74
N VAL A 40 -7.48 11.40 -18.30
CA VAL A 40 -7.85 11.33 -16.89
C VAL A 40 -9.08 10.44 -16.72
N PHE A 41 -9.18 9.77 -15.58
CA PHE A 41 -10.37 9.00 -15.25
C PHE A 41 -11.60 9.90 -15.02
N PRO A 42 -12.81 9.43 -15.31
CA PRO A 42 -14.03 10.02 -14.77
C PRO A 42 -13.99 10.06 -13.23
N PRO A 43 -14.68 11.02 -12.57
CA PRO A 43 -14.58 11.21 -11.13
C PRO A 43 -14.86 9.96 -10.27
N GLU A 44 -15.85 9.16 -10.66
CA GLU A 44 -16.20 7.92 -9.94
C GLU A 44 -15.04 6.90 -9.96
N GLU A 45 -14.40 6.75 -11.11
CA GLU A 45 -13.28 5.84 -11.29
C GLU A 45 -12.02 6.38 -10.61
N ALA A 46 -11.76 7.69 -10.70
CA ALA A 46 -10.63 8.31 -10.02
C ALA A 46 -10.67 8.11 -8.49
N LEU A 47 -11.87 8.18 -7.88
CA LEU A 47 -12.05 7.91 -6.45
C LEU A 47 -11.81 6.44 -6.11
N ARG A 48 -12.24 5.53 -6.98
CA ARG A 48 -12.03 4.09 -6.80
C ARG A 48 -10.56 3.71 -6.86
N GLU A 49 -9.82 4.26 -7.82
CA GLU A 49 -8.39 3.98 -8.00
C GLU A 49 -7.49 4.81 -7.05
N GLY A 50 -8.02 5.89 -6.47
CA GLY A 50 -7.28 6.81 -5.60
C GLY A 50 -6.34 7.76 -6.36
N THR A 51 -6.50 7.87 -7.68
CA THR A 51 -5.73 8.74 -8.56
C THR A 51 -6.57 9.15 -9.77
N LEU A 52 -6.40 10.38 -10.24
CA LEU A 52 -7.02 10.87 -11.48
C LEU A 52 -6.31 10.34 -12.73
N PHE A 53 -5.05 9.94 -12.57
CA PHE A 53 -4.12 9.61 -13.64
C PHE A 53 -3.98 8.09 -13.78
N PRO A 54 -4.44 7.49 -14.90
CA PRO A 54 -4.38 6.04 -15.11
C PRO A 54 -2.97 5.45 -15.01
N GLU A 55 -1.95 6.19 -15.44
CA GLU A 55 -0.55 5.77 -15.41
C GLU A 55 0.02 5.61 -13.99
N LEU A 56 -0.66 6.18 -12.98
CA LEU A 56 -0.26 6.03 -11.57
C LEU A 56 -0.85 4.79 -10.90
N VAL A 57 -1.74 4.06 -11.57
CA VAL A 57 -2.30 2.80 -11.05
C VAL A 57 -1.25 1.69 -11.17
N MET A 58 -0.53 1.42 -10.08
CA MET A 58 0.52 0.38 -10.00
C MET A 58 1.53 0.39 -11.17
N PRO A 59 2.21 1.52 -11.45
CA PRO A 59 3.04 1.73 -12.64
C PRO A 59 4.14 0.68 -12.85
N TYR A 60 4.66 0.10 -11.77
CA TYR A 60 5.73 -0.91 -11.79
C TYR A 60 5.25 -2.34 -12.11
N MET A 61 3.93 -2.57 -12.25
CA MET A 61 3.38 -3.86 -12.69
C MET A 61 3.54 -4.09 -14.20
N ALA A 62 3.92 -3.06 -14.96
CA ALA A 62 4.24 -3.13 -16.38
C ALA A 62 5.51 -3.97 -16.70
N GLY A 63 6.15 -4.58 -15.69
CA GLY A 63 7.25 -5.53 -15.83
C GLY A 63 6.86 -6.92 -16.35
N LYS A 64 5.57 -7.21 -16.60
CA LYS A 64 5.21 -8.35 -17.46
C LYS A 64 5.35 -7.91 -18.91
N VAL A 65 6.60 -7.69 -19.32
CA VAL A 65 7.00 -7.66 -20.72
C VAL A 65 6.37 -8.89 -21.35
N ARG A 66 5.33 -8.71 -22.17
CA ARG A 66 4.92 -9.75 -23.12
C ARG A 66 6.20 -10.06 -23.88
N GLY A 67 6.70 -11.27 -23.71
CA GLY A 67 7.98 -11.69 -24.25
C GLY A 67 8.13 -11.20 -25.68
N VAL A 68 9.26 -10.58 -25.98
CA VAL A 68 9.72 -10.46 -27.35
C VAL A 68 9.85 -11.88 -27.88
N LEU A 69 8.89 -12.37 -28.66
CA LEU A 69 9.06 -13.50 -29.58
C LEU A 69 8.04 -13.41 -30.73
N GLN A 70 8.63 -13.22 -31.93
CA GLN A 70 8.17 -13.42 -33.32
C GLN A 70 7.19 -12.42 -33.94
#